data_AF-A0A8B7BMX0-F1
#
_entry.id   AF-A0A8B7BMX0-F1
#
_cell.length_a   1.000
_cell.length_b   1.000
_cell.length_c   1.000
_cell.angle_alpha   90.00
_cell.angle_beta   90.00
_cell.angle_gamma   90.00
#
_symmetry.space_group_name_H-M   'P 1'
#
loop_
_entity.id
_entity.type
_entity.pdbx_description
1 polymer ?
#
loop_
_entity_poly.entity_id
_entity_poly.type
_entity_poly.pdbx_seq_one_letter_code
_entity_poly.pdbx_strand_id
1 'polypeptide(L)'
;MRTAFPLPVRLAFYTPSSAGLRIYFPPRSYSGPLVRVSNLNFVKKMSTSTEAAATAGEPAPPSDGGGEQGDAIVQYVVLRRDLVDTWPLGSIVSQGCHASVAAIWSHRDHPDTAAYCSESNIDSMHKVTLEVKGETQLRNLSEKLEAGRIEHKLWIEQPENIPTCLATRPYPKSQVASSFKKLKLCK
;
A
#
# COMPACT_ATOMS: atom_id res chain seq x y z
N MET A 1 -16.14 -81.59 -22.94
CA MET A 1 -16.28 -80.19 -23.42
C MET A 1 -15.46 -79.32 -22.47
N ARG A 2 -14.26 -78.86 -22.90
CA ARG A 2 -13.95 -77.46 -23.33
C ARG A 2 -14.20 -76.45 -22.19
N THR A 3 -13.34 -75.53 -21.75
CA THR A 3 -12.06 -74.93 -22.20
C THR A 3 -11.69 -73.90 -21.10
N ALA A 4 -10.45 -73.83 -20.63
CA ALA A 4 -9.45 -72.76 -20.89
C ALA A 4 -9.50 -71.49 -20.01
N PHE A 5 -8.33 -71.17 -19.42
CA PHE A 5 -7.85 -69.88 -18.88
C PHE A 5 -7.76 -68.79 -19.99
N PRO A 6 -7.75 -67.46 -19.69
CA PRO A 6 -6.46 -66.77 -19.44
C PRO A 6 -6.49 -65.55 -18.47
N LEU A 7 -5.30 -64.95 -18.35
CA LEU A 7 -4.73 -64.00 -17.38
C LEU A 7 -5.11 -62.48 -17.64
N PRO A 8 -4.27 -61.46 -17.29
CA PRO A 8 -4.62 -60.38 -16.37
C PRO A 8 -4.84 -59.02 -17.07
N VAL A 9 -5.51 -58.06 -16.42
CA VAL A 9 -5.54 -56.68 -16.93
C VAL A 9 -4.56 -55.82 -16.15
N ARG A 10 -3.59 -55.27 -16.90
CA ARG A 10 -2.50 -54.38 -16.50
C ARG A 10 -2.99 -53.12 -15.79
N LEU A 11 -2.23 -52.76 -14.75
CA LEU A 11 -2.12 -51.42 -14.19
C LEU A 11 -1.64 -50.46 -15.28
N ALA A 12 -2.48 -49.49 -15.68
CA ALA A 12 -2.07 -48.41 -16.57
C ALA A 12 -1.53 -47.26 -15.72
N PHE A 13 -0.23 -47.00 -15.85
CA PHE A 13 0.41 -45.80 -15.35
C PHE A 13 -0.19 -44.57 -16.05
N TYR A 14 -0.78 -43.67 -15.27
CA TYR A 14 -1.23 -42.37 -15.74
C TYR A 14 -0.03 -41.42 -15.77
N THR A 15 0.42 -41.04 -16.96
CA THR A 15 1.35 -39.92 -17.15
C THR A 15 0.55 -38.65 -17.41
N PRO A 16 0.80 -37.53 -16.69
CA PRO A 16 0.19 -36.26 -17.03
C PRO A 16 0.94 -35.64 -18.21
N SER A 17 0.26 -35.53 -19.36
CA SER A 17 0.70 -34.73 -20.49
C SER A 17 0.41 -33.25 -20.20
N SER A 18 1.45 -32.44 -20.27
CA SER A 18 1.40 -30.98 -20.15
C SER A 18 0.78 -30.36 -21.41
N ALA A 19 -0.52 -30.11 -21.40
CA ALA A 19 -1.19 -29.25 -22.38
C ALA A 19 -1.60 -27.94 -21.70
N GLY A 20 -0.81 -26.89 -21.94
CA GLY A 20 -1.04 -25.55 -21.43
C GLY A 20 -2.31 -24.93 -22.02
N LEU A 21 -3.19 -24.47 -21.14
CA LEU A 21 -4.34 -23.66 -21.49
C LEU A 21 -3.85 -22.24 -21.87
N ARG A 22 -3.60 -22.00 -23.16
CA ARG A 22 -3.32 -20.66 -23.68
C ARG A 22 -4.62 -19.85 -23.71
N ILE A 23 -4.73 -18.89 -22.81
CA ILE A 23 -5.75 -17.85 -22.82
C ILE A 23 -5.47 -16.96 -24.05
N TYR A 24 -6.40 -16.93 -25.01
CA TYR A 24 -6.28 -16.15 -26.24
C TYR A 24 -6.68 -14.69 -25.95
N PHE A 25 -5.71 -13.77 -25.95
CA PHE A 25 -5.97 -12.33 -25.96
C PHE A 25 -5.90 -11.83 -27.41
N PRO A 26 -6.95 -11.20 -27.97
CA PRO A 26 -6.87 -10.61 -29.30
C PRO A 26 -5.95 -9.37 -29.27
N PRO A 27 -5.15 -9.12 -30.33
CA PRO A 27 -4.30 -7.94 -30.39
C PRO A 27 -5.16 -6.69 -30.58
N ARG A 28 -5.09 -5.78 -29.60
CA ARG A 28 -5.66 -4.43 -29.71
C ARG A 28 -4.62 -3.54 -30.38
N SER A 29 -4.80 -3.27 -31.67
CA SER A 29 -3.99 -2.30 -32.40
C SER A 29 -4.21 -0.90 -31.84
N TYR A 30 -3.32 -0.46 -30.96
CA TYR A 30 -3.20 0.94 -30.57
C TYR A 30 -2.19 1.62 -31.49
N SER A 31 -2.69 2.34 -32.49
CA SER A 31 -1.93 3.32 -33.26
C SER A 31 -1.88 4.63 -32.46
N GLY A 32 -0.95 4.72 -31.52
CA GLY A 32 -0.54 5.97 -30.87
C GLY A 32 0.97 6.15 -31.04
N PRO A 33 1.47 7.38 -31.24
CA PRO A 33 2.89 7.60 -31.46
C PRO A 33 3.71 7.18 -30.23
N LEU A 34 4.72 6.34 -30.45
CA LEU A 34 5.73 5.98 -29.46
C LEU A 34 6.59 7.22 -29.16
N VAL A 35 6.38 7.84 -27.99
CA VAL A 35 7.29 8.89 -27.50
C VAL A 35 8.50 8.22 -26.86
N ARG A 36 9.63 8.31 -27.56
CA ARG A 36 10.94 7.89 -27.05
C ARG A 36 11.40 8.85 -25.96
N VAL A 37 11.39 8.43 -24.70
CA VAL A 37 12.03 9.18 -23.62
C VAL A 37 13.54 9.01 -23.76
N SER A 38 14.21 10.07 -24.17
CA SER A 38 15.66 10.14 -24.27
C SER A 38 16.22 10.61 -22.92
N ASN A 39 17.19 9.87 -22.37
CA ASN A 39 18.00 10.35 -21.24
C ASN A 39 18.67 11.68 -21.61
N LEU A 40 18.30 12.77 -20.93
CA LEU A 40 19.07 14.01 -20.95
C LEU A 40 19.54 14.33 -19.53
N ASN A 41 20.81 14.01 -19.28
CA ASN A 41 21.61 14.78 -18.35
C ASN A 41 21.89 16.13 -19.02
N PHE A 42 21.32 17.22 -18.50
CA PHE A 42 21.78 18.57 -18.85
C PHE A 42 22.06 19.39 -17.60
N VAL A 43 23.28 19.91 -17.60
CA VAL A 43 24.02 20.53 -16.52
C VAL A 43 23.65 22.01 -16.38
N LYS A 44 23.51 22.47 -15.13
CA LYS A 44 23.88 23.80 -14.58
C LYS A 44 23.31 25.05 -15.28
N LYS A 45 22.53 25.82 -14.52
CA LYS A 45 22.74 27.27 -14.44
C LYS A 45 22.30 27.85 -13.10
N MET A 46 23.23 28.59 -12.53
CA MET A 46 23.19 29.38 -11.32
C MET A 46 22.65 30.76 -11.70
N SER A 47 21.78 31.36 -10.89
CA SER A 47 21.55 32.81 -10.90
C SER A 47 21.18 33.23 -9.49
N THR A 48 22.05 34.10 -8.98
CA THR A 48 22.01 34.81 -7.72
C THR A 48 20.90 35.86 -7.71
N SER A 49 20.16 35.95 -6.61
CA SER A 49 19.51 37.20 -6.18
C SER A 49 19.38 37.17 -4.65
N THR A 50 19.81 38.26 -4.06
CA THR A 50 20.17 38.45 -2.65
C THR A 50 18.94 38.70 -1.75
N GLU A 51 19.09 38.22 -0.51
CA GLU A 51 18.45 38.48 0.79
C GLU A 51 17.26 39.46 0.94
N ALA A 52 16.30 39.03 1.78
CA ALA A 52 15.72 39.88 2.81
C ALA A 52 15.41 39.04 4.07
N ALA A 53 15.94 39.47 5.20
CA ALA A 53 15.80 38.86 6.52
C ALA A 53 14.42 39.13 7.13
N ALA A 54 13.83 38.12 7.80
CA ALA A 54 12.76 38.33 8.76
C ALA A 54 12.85 37.30 9.92
N THR A 55 13.20 37.85 11.07
CA THR A 55 13.04 37.43 12.47
C THR A 55 12.36 36.08 12.79
N ALA A 56 13.07 35.30 13.60
CA ALA A 56 12.60 34.12 14.29
C ALA A 56 11.40 34.41 15.22
N GLY A 57 10.34 33.64 15.05
CA GLY A 57 9.29 33.42 16.04
C GLY A 57 9.04 31.91 16.13
N GLU A 58 9.07 31.37 17.35
CA GLU A 58 8.80 29.96 17.65
C GLU A 58 7.47 29.49 17.04
N PRO A 59 7.39 28.26 16.48
CA PRO A 59 6.12 27.69 16.10
C PRO A 59 5.37 27.30 17.37
N ALA A 60 4.25 27.97 17.62
CA ALA A 60 3.27 27.57 18.61
C ALA A 60 2.82 26.11 18.35
N PRO A 61 2.54 25.32 19.41
CA PRO A 61 2.06 23.95 19.26
C PRO A 61 0.76 23.93 18.45
N PRO A 62 0.48 22.86 17.66
CA PRO A 62 -0.80 22.73 16.98
C PRO A 62 -1.91 22.73 18.03
N SER A 63 -2.69 23.81 18.06
CA SER A 63 -3.88 23.94 18.87
C SER A 63 -4.92 22.93 18.37
N ASP A 64 -5.33 22.03 19.24
CA ASP A 64 -6.44 21.10 19.01
C ASP A 64 -7.72 21.93 18.96
N GLY A 65 -8.06 22.41 17.75
CA GLY A 65 -9.22 23.22 17.47
C GLY A 65 -10.49 22.38 17.55
N GLY A 66 -11.04 22.26 18.77
CA GLY A 66 -12.38 21.76 19.03
C GLY A 66 -13.45 22.70 18.48
N GLY A 67 -13.69 22.64 17.18
CA GLY A 67 -14.99 22.96 16.58
C GLY A 67 -15.70 21.66 16.26
N GLU A 68 -17.03 21.66 16.23
CA GLU A 68 -17.84 20.54 15.76
C GLU A 68 -17.59 20.25 14.27
N GLN A 69 -16.41 19.71 13.97
CA GLN A 69 -16.09 19.10 12.69
C GLN A 69 -16.54 17.66 12.80
N GLY A 70 -17.41 17.23 11.87
CA GLY A 70 -17.83 15.82 11.78
C GLY A 70 -16.62 14.89 11.80
N ASP A 71 -16.81 13.67 12.32
CA ASP A 71 -15.71 12.71 12.50
C ASP A 71 -14.96 12.46 11.18
N ALA A 72 -13.79 13.07 11.04
CA ALA A 72 -13.05 13.09 9.79
C ALA A 72 -12.63 11.68 9.38
N ILE A 73 -12.81 11.34 8.10
CA ILE A 73 -12.36 10.07 7.56
C ILE A 73 -10.85 10.16 7.29
N VAL A 74 -10.10 9.21 7.82
CA VAL A 74 -8.63 9.16 7.78
C VAL A 74 -8.16 7.78 7.33
N GLN A 75 -7.06 7.75 6.58
CA GLN A 75 -6.27 6.55 6.36
C GLN A 75 -4.97 6.62 7.16
N TYR A 76 -4.71 5.61 7.99
CA TYR A 76 -3.42 5.45 8.65
C TYR A 76 -2.48 4.64 7.77
N VAL A 77 -1.24 5.11 7.64
CA VAL A 77 -0.15 4.42 6.95
C VAL A 77 1.00 4.28 7.95
N VAL A 78 1.53 3.08 8.12
CA VAL A 78 2.57 2.78 9.11
C VAL A 78 3.79 2.21 8.41
N LEU A 79 4.90 2.92 8.54
CA LEU A 79 6.18 2.61 7.93
C LEU A 79 7.15 2.03 8.97
N ARG A 80 8.09 1.24 8.48
CA ARG A 80 9.18 0.65 9.26
C ARG A 80 10.37 1.59 9.32
N ARG A 81 10.73 2.09 10.50
CA ARG A 81 11.85 3.04 10.68
C ARG A 81 13.19 2.45 10.25
N ASP A 82 13.43 1.19 10.57
CA ASP A 82 14.63 0.46 10.13
C ASP A 82 14.80 0.40 8.61
N LEU A 83 13.70 0.33 7.86
CA LEU A 83 13.74 0.43 6.39
C LEU A 83 13.92 1.89 5.95
N VAL A 84 13.23 2.85 6.59
CA VAL A 84 13.40 4.28 6.28
C VAL A 84 14.86 4.73 6.39
N ASP A 85 15.58 4.21 7.39
CA ASP A 85 16.99 4.55 7.62
C ASP A 85 17.96 3.90 6.61
N THR A 86 17.55 2.82 5.94
CA THR A 86 18.45 2.00 5.10
C THR A 86 18.09 1.97 3.62
N TRP A 87 16.84 2.30 3.27
CA TRP A 87 16.33 2.25 1.90
C TRP A 87 16.29 3.64 1.27
N PRO A 88 16.38 3.73 -0.07
CA PRO A 88 16.12 4.98 -0.78
C PRO A 88 14.72 5.52 -0.46
N LEU A 89 14.61 6.84 -0.30
CA LEU A 89 13.32 7.52 -0.02
C LEU A 89 12.23 7.12 -1.02
N GLY A 90 12.57 7.04 -2.32
CA GLY A 90 11.63 6.64 -3.36
C GLY A 90 11.03 5.24 -3.12
N SER A 91 11.84 4.30 -2.63
CA SER A 91 11.35 2.95 -2.29
C SER A 91 10.35 3.01 -1.15
N ILE A 92 10.63 3.76 -0.08
CA ILE A 92 9.73 3.94 1.06
C ILE A 92 8.40 4.55 0.63
N VAL A 93 8.44 5.57 -0.23
CA VAL A 93 7.24 6.21 -0.78
C VAL A 93 6.41 5.19 -1.55
N SER A 94 7.03 4.38 -2.42
CA SER A 94 6.34 3.32 -3.16
C SER A 94 5.66 2.32 -2.22
N GLN A 95 6.33 1.88 -1.15
CA GLN A 95 5.74 0.97 -0.16
C GLN A 95 4.48 1.55 0.49
N GLY A 96 4.52 2.82 0.90
CA GLY A 96 3.36 3.54 1.44
C GLY A 96 2.20 3.64 0.45
N CYS A 97 2.51 3.94 -0.82
CA CYS A 97 1.53 4.00 -1.90
C CYS A 97 0.89 2.63 -2.17
N HIS A 98 1.70 1.57 -2.28
CA HIS A 98 1.22 0.21 -2.52
C HIS A 98 0.27 -0.25 -1.41
N ALA A 99 0.68 -0.11 -0.15
CA ALA A 99 -0.16 -0.47 0.99
C ALA A 99 -1.48 0.32 0.98
N SER A 100 -1.41 1.64 0.77
CA SER A 100 -2.58 2.53 0.76
C SER A 100 -3.59 2.16 -0.32
N VAL A 101 -3.13 2.02 -1.57
CA VAL A 101 -3.98 1.73 -2.72
C VAL A 101 -4.58 0.34 -2.60
N ALA A 102 -3.80 -0.65 -2.15
CA ALA A 102 -4.30 -2.00 -1.91
C ALA A 102 -5.39 -2.01 -0.82
N ALA A 103 -5.20 -1.31 0.30
CA ALA A 103 -6.19 -1.22 1.36
C ALA A 103 -7.51 -0.57 0.87
N ILE A 104 -7.41 0.52 0.09
CA ILE A 104 -8.56 1.20 -0.50
C ILE A 104 -9.27 0.26 -1.49
N TRP A 105 -8.54 -0.33 -2.44
CA TRP A 105 -9.13 -1.16 -3.49
C TRP A 105 -9.87 -2.39 -2.93
N SER A 106 -9.28 -3.04 -1.93
CA SER A 106 -9.89 -4.18 -1.25
C SER A 106 -11.20 -3.85 -0.54
N HIS A 107 -11.41 -2.58 -0.16
CA HIS A 107 -12.59 -2.13 0.59
C HIS A 107 -13.31 -0.96 -0.09
N ARG A 108 -13.19 -0.85 -1.41
CA ARG A 108 -13.72 0.29 -2.20
C ARG A 108 -15.23 0.44 -2.09
N ASP A 109 -15.93 -0.66 -1.83
CA ASP A 109 -17.39 -0.71 -1.71
C ASP A 109 -17.86 -0.41 -0.26
N HIS A 110 -16.94 -0.26 0.70
CA HIS A 110 -17.29 0.14 2.07
C HIS A 110 -17.74 1.62 2.09
N PRO A 111 -18.82 2.00 2.80
CA PRO A 111 -19.34 3.37 2.82
C PRO A 111 -18.28 4.43 3.14
N ASP A 112 -17.47 4.22 4.18
CA ASP A 112 -16.39 5.16 4.55
C ASP A 112 -15.32 5.31 3.45
N THR A 113 -14.95 4.21 2.79
CA THR A 113 -13.96 4.23 1.69
C THR A 113 -14.53 4.94 0.48
N ALA A 114 -15.78 4.67 0.12
CA ALA A 114 -16.47 5.34 -0.97
C ALA A 114 -16.62 6.83 -0.71
N ALA A 115 -16.99 7.22 0.53
CA ALA A 115 -17.05 8.62 0.94
C ALA A 115 -15.68 9.30 0.90
N TYR A 116 -14.62 8.61 1.34
CA TYR A 116 -13.24 9.11 1.28
C TYR A 116 -12.76 9.37 -0.15
N CYS A 117 -13.18 8.53 -1.11
CA CYS A 117 -12.83 8.67 -2.53
C CYS A 117 -13.89 9.41 -3.38
N SER A 118 -14.91 10.01 -2.76
CA SER A 118 -15.96 10.75 -3.46
C SER A 118 -15.45 12.03 -4.12
N GLU A 119 -16.13 12.52 -5.15
CA GLU A 119 -15.78 13.77 -5.84
C GLU A 119 -15.66 14.96 -4.88
N SER A 120 -16.50 15.02 -3.84
CA SER A 120 -16.45 16.07 -2.82
C SER A 120 -15.27 15.98 -1.85
N ASN A 121 -14.67 14.79 -1.68
CA ASN A 121 -13.63 14.55 -0.68
C ASN A 121 -12.26 14.19 -1.26
N ILE A 122 -12.18 13.90 -2.57
CA ILE A 122 -10.94 13.39 -3.18
C ILE A 122 -9.76 14.37 -3.03
N ASP A 123 -10.02 15.67 -3.09
CA ASP A 123 -9.02 16.74 -2.91
C ASP A 123 -8.78 17.11 -1.44
N SER A 124 -9.55 16.54 -0.50
CA SER A 124 -9.45 16.78 0.95
C SER A 124 -9.15 15.52 1.76
N MET A 125 -8.69 14.46 1.08
CA MET A 125 -8.28 13.19 1.71
C MET A 125 -7.25 13.39 2.82
N HIS A 126 -7.51 12.82 3.99
CA HIS A 126 -6.60 12.89 5.13
C HIS A 126 -5.84 11.58 5.35
N LYS A 127 -4.51 11.67 5.35
CA LYS A 127 -3.61 10.55 5.68
C LYS A 127 -2.72 10.87 6.87
N VAL A 128 -2.58 9.91 7.77
CA VAL A 128 -1.66 9.99 8.90
C VAL A 128 -0.57 8.94 8.75
N THR A 129 0.66 9.39 8.54
CA THR A 129 1.83 8.53 8.40
C THR A 129 2.55 8.37 9.74
N LEU A 130 2.63 7.14 10.21
CA LEU A 130 3.23 6.75 11.49
C LEU A 130 4.41 5.81 11.27
N GLU A 131 5.23 5.63 12.30
CA GLU A 131 6.35 4.71 12.28
C GLU A 131 6.32 3.68 13.41
N VAL A 132 6.86 2.50 13.10
CA VAL A 132 7.25 1.46 14.06
C VAL A 132 8.74 1.18 13.91
N LYS A 133 9.38 0.63 14.95
CA LYS A 133 10.84 0.43 14.93
C LYS A 133 11.30 -0.61 13.91
N GLY A 134 10.49 -1.62 13.62
CA GLY A 134 10.85 -2.69 12.72
C GLY A 134 9.76 -3.75 12.54
N GLU A 135 10.12 -4.85 11.87
CA GLU A 135 9.20 -5.90 11.43
C GLU A 135 8.30 -6.45 12.55
N THR A 136 8.89 -6.83 13.69
CA THR A 136 8.14 -7.42 14.80
C THR A 136 7.02 -6.50 15.28
N GLN A 137 7.28 -5.19 15.39
CA GLN A 137 6.26 -4.24 15.79
C GLN A 137 5.18 -4.06 14.72
N LEU A 138 5.55 -4.11 13.43
CA LEU A 138 4.59 -4.02 12.34
C LEU A 138 3.64 -5.22 12.33
N ARG A 139 4.16 -6.44 12.52
CA ARG A 139 3.36 -7.67 12.62
C ARG A 139 2.44 -7.66 13.84
N ASN A 140 2.97 -7.32 15.02
CA ASN A 140 2.16 -7.21 16.24
C ASN A 140 1.03 -6.16 16.09
N LEU A 141 1.30 -5.07 15.38
CA LEU A 141 0.27 -4.08 15.05
C LEU A 141 -0.81 -4.70 14.14
N SER A 142 -0.42 -5.41 13.08
CA SER A 142 -1.35 -6.10 12.17
C SER A 142 -2.24 -7.08 12.93
N GLU A 143 -1.67 -7.93 13.79
CA GLU A 143 -2.42 -8.88 14.62
C GLU A 143 -3.39 -8.18 15.59
N LYS A 144 -2.96 -7.07 16.20
CA LYS A 144 -3.81 -6.27 17.09
C LYS A 144 -4.98 -5.64 16.33
N LEU A 145 -4.75 -5.13 15.13
CA LEU A 145 -5.78 -4.54 14.29
C LEU A 145 -6.78 -5.62 13.85
N GLU A 146 -6.30 -6.80 13.46
CA GLU A 146 -7.14 -7.95 13.11
C GLU A 146 -8.04 -8.37 14.29
N ALA A 147 -7.45 -8.51 15.49
CA ALA A 147 -8.21 -8.82 16.71
C ALA A 147 -9.24 -7.73 17.06
N GLY A 148 -8.93 -6.47 16.73
CA GLY A 148 -9.84 -5.32 16.85
C GLY A 148 -10.86 -5.20 15.72
N ARG A 149 -10.85 -6.10 14.73
CA ARG A 149 -11.64 -6.04 13.49
C ARG A 149 -11.46 -4.72 12.71
N ILE A 150 -10.24 -4.20 12.74
CA ILE A 150 -9.84 -3.04 11.94
C ILE A 150 -9.19 -3.56 10.66
N GLU A 151 -9.97 -3.54 9.59
CA GLU A 151 -9.56 -3.93 8.25
C GLU A 151 -8.37 -3.09 7.76
N HIS A 152 -7.30 -3.78 7.36
CA HIS A 152 -6.05 -3.16 6.94
C HIS A 152 -5.34 -4.05 5.92
N LYS A 153 -4.37 -3.46 5.21
CA LYS A 153 -3.43 -4.16 4.34
C LYS A 153 -2.06 -4.17 5.00
N LEU A 154 -1.53 -5.35 5.28
CA LEU A 154 -0.09 -5.55 5.47
C LEU A 154 0.54 -5.77 4.09
N TRP A 155 1.39 -4.84 3.65
CA TRP A 155 2.11 -4.96 2.38
C TRP A 155 3.38 -5.79 2.57
N ILE A 156 3.51 -6.82 1.72
CA ILE A 156 4.62 -7.76 1.72
C ILE A 156 5.38 -7.56 0.42
N GLU A 157 6.62 -7.10 0.52
CA GLU A 157 7.49 -6.89 -0.64
C GLU A 157 8.03 -8.21 -1.17
N GLN A 158 8.09 -8.33 -2.49
CA GLN A 158 8.62 -9.49 -3.20
C GLN A 158 9.93 -9.12 -3.92
N PRO A 159 10.86 -10.07 -4.14
CA PRO A 159 10.76 -11.51 -3.83
C PRO A 159 11.14 -11.91 -2.40
N GLU A 160 11.63 -10.99 -1.57
CA GLU A 160 12.16 -11.30 -0.22
C GLU A 160 11.07 -11.68 0.79
N ASN A 161 9.79 -11.42 0.45
CA ASN A 161 8.61 -11.75 1.24
C ASN A 161 8.61 -11.10 2.64
N ILE A 162 9.06 -9.84 2.71
CA ILE A 162 9.15 -9.08 3.96
C ILE A 162 8.02 -8.06 4.11
N PRO A 163 7.42 -7.89 5.30
CA PRO A 163 6.43 -6.85 5.55
C PRO A 163 7.11 -5.49 5.66
N THR A 164 6.76 -4.56 4.78
CA THR A 164 7.42 -3.25 4.70
C THR A 164 6.54 -2.11 5.20
N CYS A 165 5.23 -2.21 4.98
CA CYS A 165 4.27 -1.16 5.28
C CYS A 165 2.91 -1.75 5.66
N LEU A 166 2.14 -0.99 6.44
CA LEU A 166 0.74 -1.29 6.74
C LEU A 166 -0.12 -0.07 6.42
N ALA A 167 -1.29 -0.26 5.82
CA ALA A 167 -2.28 0.81 5.69
C ALA A 167 -3.66 0.32 6.08
N THR A 168 -4.42 1.11 6.81
CA THR A 168 -5.85 0.82 7.02
C THR A 168 -6.62 1.11 5.74
N ARG A 169 -7.84 0.59 5.60
CA ARG A 169 -8.80 1.30 4.73
C ARG A 169 -9.10 2.69 5.35
N PRO A 170 -9.78 3.60 4.64
CA PRO A 170 -10.30 4.80 5.27
C PRO A 170 -11.31 4.48 6.38
N TYR A 171 -11.21 5.20 7.50
CA TYR A 171 -12.09 5.08 8.67
C TYR A 171 -12.43 6.43 9.26
N PRO A 172 -13.61 6.60 9.88
CA PRO A 172 -13.86 7.71 10.79
C PRO A 172 -12.82 7.69 11.92
N LYS A 173 -12.16 8.83 12.16
CA LYS A 173 -11.00 8.94 13.05
C LYS A 173 -11.32 8.44 14.46
N SER A 174 -12.52 8.70 14.97
CA SER A 174 -12.94 8.27 16.30
C SER A 174 -12.89 6.76 16.49
N GLN A 175 -13.11 5.96 15.43
CA GLN A 175 -13.16 4.50 15.49
C GLN A 175 -11.77 3.88 15.61
N VAL A 176 -10.78 4.44 14.92
CA VAL A 176 -9.46 3.80 14.76
C VAL A 176 -8.34 4.48 15.52
N ALA A 177 -8.47 5.77 15.86
CA ALA A 177 -7.36 6.54 16.43
C ALA A 177 -6.77 5.91 17.70
N SER A 178 -7.61 5.32 18.56
CA SER A 178 -7.21 4.64 19.80
C SER A 178 -6.17 3.53 19.58
N SER A 179 -6.22 2.83 18.45
CA SER A 179 -5.29 1.76 18.10
C SER A 179 -3.88 2.28 17.80
N PHE A 180 -3.76 3.53 17.36
CA PHE A 180 -2.52 4.15 16.88
C PHE A 180 -1.90 5.18 17.84
N LYS A 181 -2.58 5.57 18.93
CA LYS A 181 -2.13 6.63 19.88
C LYS A 181 -0.70 6.49 20.42
N LYS A 182 -0.16 5.27 20.46
CA LYS A 182 1.19 4.98 21.00
C LYS A 182 2.30 5.06 19.95
N LEU A 183 1.94 5.18 18.67
CA LEU A 183 2.90 5.28 17.58
C LEU A 183 3.28 6.73 17.35
N LYS A 184 4.49 6.95 16.82
CA LYS A 184 5.00 8.28 16.50
C LYS A 184 4.71 8.62 15.05
N LEU A 185 4.59 9.92 14.74
CA LEU A 185 4.62 10.40 13.37
C LEU A 185 5.96 10.00 12.72
N CYS A 186 5.88 9.47 11.50
CA CYS A 186 7.07 9.18 10.70
C CYS A 186 7.72 10.50 10.25
N LYS A 187 9.00 10.69 10.55
CA LYS A 187 9.77 11.89 10.21
C LYS A 187 10.83 11.62 9.15
#